data_AF-A0A0Q5QAD3-F1
#
_entry.id   AF-A0A0Q5QAD3-F1
#
_cell.length_a   1.000
_cell.length_b   1.000
_cell.length_c   1.000
_cell.angle_alpha   90.00
_cell.angle_beta   90.00
_cell.angle_gamma   90.00
#
_symmetry.space_group_name_H-M   'P 1'
#
loop_
_entity.id
_entity.type
_entity.pdbx_description
1 polymer ?
#
loop_
_entity_poly.entity_id
_entity_poly.type
_entity_poly.pdbx_seq_one_letter_code
_entity_poly.pdbx_strand_id
1 'polypeptide(L)'
;MSYIDTACDADVAAHVRAVTSAAAIEAGRCADDVIGTGPLPGTPEWDAEQATATPAERSIAWHLLSLRIQVAAGLDGIETVVVLRVQGAPWAAIGRATGMSRQSAHERWGARARAVLDPVGSGLPSIVADDDPR
;
A
#
# COMPACT_ATOMS: atom_id res chain seq x y z
N MET A 1 41.59 -3.52 6.67
CA MET A 1 40.19 -3.05 6.70
C MET A 1 39.45 -3.94 7.68
N SER A 2 38.84 -3.37 8.72
CA SER A 2 38.10 -4.15 9.71
C SER A 2 36.72 -4.56 9.18
N TYR A 3 36.08 -5.51 9.85
CA TYR A 3 34.68 -5.85 9.54
C TYR A 3 33.73 -4.68 9.79
N ILE A 4 34.05 -3.79 10.73
CA ILE A 4 33.25 -2.59 11.02
C ILE A 4 33.32 -1.62 9.83
N ASP A 5 34.54 -1.34 9.32
CA ASP A 5 34.71 -0.44 8.16
C ASP A 5 33.95 -0.99 6.94
N THR A 6 34.04 -2.30 6.71
CA THR A 6 33.31 -2.96 5.62
C THR A 6 31.79 -2.80 5.77
N ALA A 7 31.25 -2.94 6.99
CA ALA A 7 29.83 -2.77 7.25
C ALA A 7 29.35 -1.32 7.06
N CYS A 8 30.20 -0.33 7.37
CA CYS A 8 29.89 1.09 7.17
C CYS A 8 29.96 1.52 5.70
N ASP A 9 30.85 0.92 4.91
CA ASP A 9 31.12 1.35 3.53
C ASP A 9 30.35 0.54 2.46
N ALA A 10 29.76 -0.60 2.82
CA ALA A 10 29.05 -1.45 1.87
C ALA A 10 27.83 -0.74 1.24
N ASP A 11 27.68 -0.85 -0.09
CA ASP A 11 26.44 -0.49 -0.76
C ASP A 11 25.34 -1.52 -0.42
N VAL A 12 24.36 -1.07 0.35
CA VAL A 12 23.24 -1.90 0.82
C VAL A 12 21.98 -1.79 -0.05
N ALA A 13 21.98 -1.02 -1.15
CA ALA A 13 20.76 -0.71 -1.88
C ALA A 13 19.99 -1.95 -2.39
N ALA A 14 20.70 -2.99 -2.84
CA ALA A 14 20.07 -4.24 -3.26
C ALA A 14 19.42 -5.00 -2.08
N HIS A 15 20.09 -5.00 -0.93
CA HIS A 15 19.59 -5.63 0.29
C HIS A 15 18.38 -4.89 0.85
N VAL A 16 18.39 -3.55 0.82
CA VAL A 16 17.24 -2.71 1.20
C VAL A 16 16.02 -3.08 0.35
N ARG A 17 16.16 -3.16 -0.98
CA ARG A 17 15.06 -3.59 -1.85
C ARG A 17 14.55 -4.98 -1.50
N ALA A 18 15.45 -5.94 -1.29
CA ALA A 18 15.07 -7.31 -0.93
C ALA A 18 14.28 -7.38 0.38
N VAL A 19 14.72 -6.65 1.41
CA VAL A 19 14.04 -6.58 2.71
C VAL A 19 12.66 -5.91 2.57
N THR A 20 12.58 -4.79 1.86
CA THR A 20 11.29 -4.10 1.64
C THR A 20 10.30 -4.98 0.87
N SER A 21 10.76 -5.68 -0.18
CA SER A 21 9.92 -6.61 -0.93
C SER A 21 9.44 -7.78 -0.06
N ALA A 22 10.34 -8.38 0.74
CA ALA A 22 9.96 -9.46 1.64
C ALA A 22 8.93 -9.01 2.68
N ALA A 23 9.10 -7.82 3.25
CA ALA A 23 8.16 -7.26 4.19
C ALA A 23 6.78 -6.96 3.57
N ALA A 24 6.74 -6.47 2.33
CA ALA A 24 5.49 -6.24 1.59
C ALA A 24 4.76 -7.57 1.30
N ILE A 25 5.49 -8.60 0.86
CA ILE A 25 4.93 -9.94 0.59
C ILE A 25 4.35 -10.54 1.88
N GLU A 26 5.10 -10.46 2.98
CA GLU A 26 4.65 -11.02 4.26
C GLU A 26 3.44 -10.26 4.82
N ALA A 27 3.40 -8.93 4.69
CA ALA A 27 2.22 -8.16 5.07
C ALA A 27 0.97 -8.57 4.26
N GLY A 28 1.15 -8.85 2.96
CA GLY A 28 0.10 -9.36 2.09
C GLY A 28 -0.38 -10.75 2.50
N ARG A 29 0.54 -11.66 2.81
CA ARG A 29 0.22 -13.00 3.34
C ARG A 29 -0.58 -12.92 4.64
N CYS A 30 -0.16 -12.05 5.56
CA CYS A 30 -0.90 -11.80 6.80
C CYS A 30 -2.28 -11.16 6.55
N ALA A 31 -2.45 -10.38 5.48
CA ALA A 31 -3.75 -9.85 5.10
C ALA A 31 -4.68 -10.94 4.54
N ASP A 32 -4.14 -11.87 3.74
CA ASP A 32 -4.86 -13.05 3.26
C ASP A 32 -5.38 -13.92 4.42
N ASP A 33 -4.58 -14.11 5.47
CA ASP A 33 -4.96 -14.88 6.66
C ASP A 33 -6.20 -14.29 7.38
N VAL A 34 -6.48 -12.99 7.21
CA VAL A 34 -7.57 -12.28 7.89
C VAL A 34 -8.80 -12.07 7.00
N ILE A 35 -8.59 -11.63 5.75
CA ILE A 35 -9.68 -11.28 4.82
C ILE A 35 -10.07 -12.49 3.95
N GLY A 36 -9.18 -13.46 3.79
CA GLY A 36 -9.32 -14.57 2.86
C GLY A 36 -8.96 -14.17 1.42
N THR A 37 -8.64 -15.18 0.61
CA THR A 37 -8.20 -15.02 -0.78
C THR A 37 -9.36 -14.99 -1.80
N GLY A 38 -10.59 -15.25 -1.35
CA GLY A 38 -11.76 -15.35 -2.23
C GLY A 38 -11.93 -16.71 -2.90
N PRO A 39 -12.89 -16.82 -3.84
CA PRO A 39 -13.09 -18.04 -4.61
C PRO A 39 -11.90 -18.29 -5.57
N LEU A 40 -11.65 -19.56 -5.89
CA LEU A 40 -10.58 -19.94 -6.80
C LEU A 40 -10.87 -19.45 -8.22
N PRO A 41 -9.89 -18.88 -8.95
CA PRO A 41 -10.10 -18.47 -10.34
C PRO A 41 -10.64 -19.61 -11.22
N GLY A 42 -11.68 -19.30 -12.00
CA GLY A 42 -12.32 -20.25 -12.93
C GLY A 42 -13.34 -21.21 -12.32
N THR A 43 -13.70 -21.07 -11.03
CA THR A 43 -14.87 -21.77 -10.47
C THR A 43 -16.16 -20.97 -10.73
N PRO A 44 -17.34 -21.62 -10.67
CA PRO A 44 -18.62 -20.92 -10.81
C PRO A 44 -18.82 -19.78 -9.80
N GLU A 45 -18.32 -19.96 -8.57
CA GLU A 45 -18.38 -18.93 -7.53
C GLU A 45 -17.50 -17.73 -7.87
N TRP A 46 -16.33 -17.96 -8.47
CA TRP A 46 -15.47 -16.88 -8.96
C TRP A 46 -16.14 -16.13 -10.10
N ASP A 47 -16.65 -16.83 -11.13
CA ASP A 47 -17.35 -16.20 -12.25
C ASP A 47 -18.54 -15.35 -11.79
N ALA A 48 -19.31 -15.86 -10.82
CA ALA A 48 -20.45 -15.14 -10.25
C ALA A 48 -20.03 -13.86 -9.53
N GLU A 49 -18.90 -13.89 -8.81
CA GLU A 49 -18.37 -12.74 -8.07
C GLU A 49 -17.78 -11.67 -9.01
N GLN A 50 -17.18 -12.06 -10.13
CA GLN A 50 -16.59 -11.13 -11.11
C GLN A 50 -17.61 -10.18 -11.73
N ALA A 51 -18.90 -10.53 -11.71
CA ALA A 51 -19.99 -9.66 -12.17
C ALA A 51 -20.42 -8.59 -11.14
N THR A 52 -19.74 -8.49 -10.00
CA THR A 52 -20.08 -7.62 -8.87
C THR A 52 -18.95 -6.63 -8.53
N ALA A 53 -19.18 -5.74 -7.56
CA ALA A 53 -18.15 -4.86 -7.02
C ALA A 53 -17.19 -5.55 -6.03
N THR A 54 -17.53 -6.76 -5.57
CA THR A 54 -16.82 -7.48 -4.50
C THR A 54 -15.32 -7.68 -4.78
N PRO A 55 -14.85 -8.02 -6.00
CA PRO A 55 -13.41 -8.15 -6.25
C PRO A 55 -12.63 -6.84 -6.00
N ALA A 56 -13.21 -5.70 -6.40
CA ALA A 56 -12.59 -4.40 -6.20
C ALA A 56 -12.59 -4.01 -4.72
N GLU A 57 -13.71 -4.23 -4.01
CA GLU A 57 -13.83 -4.00 -2.57
C GLU A 57 -12.84 -4.85 -1.78
N ARG A 58 -12.70 -6.15 -2.13
CA ARG A 58 -11.72 -7.05 -1.49
C ARG A 58 -10.30 -6.58 -1.74
N SER A 59 -9.97 -6.18 -2.98
CA SER A 59 -8.64 -5.66 -3.30
C SER A 59 -8.29 -4.43 -2.45
N ILE A 60 -9.20 -3.46 -2.33
CA ILE A 60 -8.99 -2.27 -1.48
C ILE A 60 -8.84 -2.67 0.00
N ALA A 61 -9.70 -3.56 0.50
CA ALA A 61 -9.66 -4.02 1.89
C ALA A 61 -8.33 -4.73 2.20
N TRP A 62 -7.84 -5.56 1.28
CA TRP A 62 -6.56 -6.26 1.39
C TRP A 62 -5.38 -5.28 1.47
N HIS A 63 -5.36 -4.24 0.62
CA HIS A 63 -4.31 -3.22 0.66
C HIS A 63 -4.39 -2.35 1.92
N LEU A 64 -5.58 -2.01 2.40
CA LEU A 64 -5.76 -1.27 3.66
C LEU A 64 -5.24 -2.08 4.86
N LEU A 65 -5.52 -3.39 4.88
CA LEU A 65 -5.05 -4.27 5.93
C LEU A 65 -3.53 -4.47 5.85
N SER A 66 -2.99 -4.66 4.64
CA SER A 66 -1.54 -4.75 4.42
C SER A 66 -0.82 -3.49 4.91
N LEU A 67 -1.36 -2.30 4.59
CA LEU A 67 -0.81 -1.03 5.08
C LEU A 67 -0.86 -0.94 6.62
N ARG A 68 -1.98 -1.36 7.23
CA ARG A 68 -2.11 -1.38 8.69
C ARG A 68 -1.04 -2.27 9.33
N ILE A 69 -0.79 -3.45 8.79
CA ILE A 69 0.22 -4.39 9.28
C ILE A 69 1.62 -3.79 9.11
N GLN A 70 1.93 -3.23 7.94
CA GLN A 70 3.22 -2.57 7.67
C GLN A 70 3.51 -1.45 8.67
N VAL A 71 2.54 -0.54 8.89
CA VAL A 71 2.70 0.58 9.83
C VAL A 71 2.84 0.08 11.27
N ALA A 72 2.07 -0.93 11.67
CA ALA A 72 2.18 -1.54 13.00
C ALA A 72 3.55 -2.23 13.21
N ALA A 73 4.18 -2.73 12.15
CA ALA A 73 5.53 -3.29 12.14
C ALA A 73 6.64 -2.22 12.06
N GLY A 74 6.30 -0.94 12.04
CA GLY A 74 7.27 0.17 11.96
C GLY A 74 7.75 0.52 10.55
N LEU A 75 7.11 -0.03 9.50
CA LEU A 75 7.41 0.30 8.11
C LEU A 75 6.62 1.55 7.68
N ASP A 76 7.13 2.27 6.67
CA ASP A 76 6.46 3.49 6.21
C ASP A 76 5.23 3.23 5.32
N GLY A 77 5.25 2.19 4.48
CA GLY A 77 4.10 1.76 3.67
C GLY A 77 3.74 2.66 2.47
N ILE A 78 4.64 3.55 2.04
CA ILE A 78 4.37 4.48 0.92
C ILE A 78 3.96 3.78 -0.37
N GLU A 79 4.57 2.63 -0.70
CA GLU A 79 4.22 1.87 -1.90
C GLU A 79 2.77 1.39 -1.86
N THR A 80 2.33 0.87 -0.71
CA THR A 80 0.94 0.45 -0.48
C THR A 80 -0.02 1.65 -0.53
N VAL A 81 0.39 2.81 0.01
CA VAL A 81 -0.39 4.04 -0.09
C VAL A 81 -0.58 4.46 -1.55
N VAL A 82 0.47 4.44 -2.38
CA VAL A 82 0.36 4.76 -3.82
C VAL A 82 -0.63 3.81 -4.50
N VAL A 83 -0.56 2.51 -4.22
CA VAL A 83 -1.51 1.52 -4.76
C VAL A 83 -2.95 1.83 -4.32
N LEU A 84 -3.16 2.12 -3.03
CA LEU A 84 -4.47 2.51 -2.50
C LEU A 84 -5.02 3.77 -3.19
N ARG A 85 -4.16 4.76 -3.44
CA ARG A 85 -4.56 5.99 -4.14
C ARG A 85 -4.95 5.73 -5.59
N VAL A 86 -4.26 4.86 -6.33
CA VAL A 86 -4.68 4.49 -7.71
C VAL A 86 -5.91 3.59 -7.73
N GLN A 87 -6.27 2.97 -6.61
CA GLN A 87 -7.54 2.26 -6.44
C GLN A 87 -8.68 3.18 -5.96
N GLY A 88 -8.42 4.48 -5.81
CA GLY A 88 -9.40 5.47 -5.39
C GLY A 88 -9.68 5.52 -3.89
N ALA A 89 -8.85 4.90 -3.05
CA ALA A 89 -9.01 4.97 -1.61
C ALA A 89 -8.76 6.41 -1.10
N PRO A 90 -9.71 7.03 -0.37
CA PRO A 90 -9.52 8.37 0.19
C PRO A 90 -8.51 8.36 1.34
N TRP A 91 -7.86 9.48 1.60
CA TRP A 91 -7.01 9.72 2.77
C TRP A 91 -7.73 9.40 4.08
N ALA A 92 -9.04 9.59 4.14
CA ALA A 92 -9.84 9.22 5.30
C ALA A 92 -9.88 7.70 5.56
N ALA A 93 -9.87 6.88 4.51
CA ALA A 93 -9.81 5.42 4.65
C ALA A 93 -8.38 4.98 5.05
N ILE A 94 -7.37 5.56 4.40
CA ILE A 94 -5.96 5.31 4.68
C ILE A 94 -5.64 5.66 6.15
N GLY A 95 -6.02 6.86 6.60
CA GLY A 95 -5.81 7.28 7.98
C GLY A 95 -6.51 6.36 8.98
N ARG A 96 -7.75 5.98 8.72
CA ARG A 96 -8.49 5.04 9.59
C ARG A 96 -7.78 3.68 9.70
N ALA A 97 -7.28 3.14 8.60
CA ALA A 97 -6.56 1.86 8.60
C ALA A 97 -5.29 1.91 9.46
N THR A 98 -4.61 3.06 9.50
CA THR A 98 -3.34 3.26 10.20
C THR A 98 -3.47 3.91 11.58
N GLY A 99 -4.69 4.15 12.05
CA GLY A 99 -4.94 4.84 13.33
C GLY A 99 -4.62 6.34 13.31
N MET A 100 -4.52 6.94 12.12
CA MET A 100 -4.24 8.36 11.89
C MET A 100 -5.50 9.12 11.49
N SER A 101 -5.49 10.44 11.66
CA SER A 101 -6.50 11.30 11.03
C SER A 101 -6.27 11.37 9.51
N ARG A 102 -7.29 11.79 8.75
CA ARG A 102 -7.16 12.11 7.31
C ARG A 102 -6.01 13.09 7.06
N GLN A 103 -5.94 14.16 7.85
CA GLN A 103 -4.91 15.19 7.76
C GLN A 103 -3.52 14.57 7.95
N SER A 104 -3.34 13.81 9.03
CA SER A 104 -2.03 13.23 9.38
C SER A 104 -1.56 12.21 8.34
N ALA A 105 -2.47 11.43 7.75
CA ALA A 105 -2.15 10.54 6.65
C ALA A 105 -1.69 11.31 5.40
N HIS A 106 -2.42 12.36 5.02
CA HIS A 106 -2.05 13.22 3.90
C HIS A 106 -0.72 13.95 4.16
N GLU A 107 -0.48 14.50 5.36
CA GLU A 107 0.79 15.15 5.70
C GLU A 107 1.97 14.18 5.60
N ARG A 108 1.79 12.94 6.05
CA ARG A 108 2.84 11.92 6.03
C ARG A 108 3.20 11.47 4.62
N TRP A 109 2.21 11.23 3.77
CA TRP A 109 2.43 10.56 2.47
C TRP A 109 2.04 11.38 1.25
N GLY A 110 1.21 12.41 1.37
CA GLY A 110 0.56 13.12 0.28
C GLY A 110 1.54 13.66 -0.77
N ALA A 111 2.56 14.41 -0.33
CA ALA A 111 3.57 14.94 -1.25
C ALA A 111 4.35 13.83 -1.98
N ARG A 112 4.70 12.74 -1.27
CA ARG A 112 5.44 11.60 -1.82
C ARG A 112 4.60 10.78 -2.77
N ALA A 113 3.34 10.52 -2.42
CA ALA A 113 2.39 9.84 -3.29
C ALA A 113 2.12 10.66 -4.56
N ARG A 114 1.96 11.99 -4.44
CA ARG A 114 1.80 12.88 -5.58
C ARG A 114 3.02 12.85 -6.51
N ALA A 115 4.23 12.85 -5.98
CA ALA A 115 5.45 12.78 -6.79
C ALA A 115 5.54 11.49 -7.63
N VAL A 116 4.95 10.39 -7.16
CA VAL A 116 4.88 9.12 -7.90
C VAL A 116 3.73 9.12 -8.91
N LEU A 117 2.56 9.66 -8.53
CA LEU A 117 1.33 9.60 -9.33
C LEU A 117 1.23 10.68 -10.42
N ASP A 118 1.89 11.81 -10.21
CA ASP A 118 1.91 12.97 -11.11
C ASP A 118 3.35 13.47 -11.27
N PRO A 119 4.27 12.66 -11.83
CA PRO A 119 5.70 12.97 -11.88
C PRO A 119 6.03 14.18 -12.77
N VAL A 120 5.12 14.55 -13.68
CA VAL A 120 5.29 15.64 -14.65
C VAL A 120 4.40 16.86 -14.35
N GLY A 121 3.56 16.81 -13.31
CA GLY A 121 2.68 17.92 -12.93
C GLY A 121 1.48 18.15 -13.86
N SER A 122 1.05 17.13 -14.60
CA SER A 122 -0.14 17.18 -15.47
C SER A 122 -1.47 17.04 -14.71
N GLY A 123 -1.41 16.76 -13.41
CA GLY A 123 -2.56 16.45 -12.58
C GLY A 123 -2.69 14.96 -12.28
N LEU A 124 -3.38 14.65 -11.18
CA LEU A 124 -3.61 13.27 -10.75
C LEU A 124 -4.62 12.57 -11.67
N PRO A 125 -4.49 11.24 -11.87
CA PRO A 125 -5.50 10.44 -12.55
C PRO A 125 -6.89 10.60 -11.90
N SER A 126 -7.96 10.58 -12.70
CA SER A 126 -9.33 10.77 -12.20
C SER A 126 -9.81 9.70 -11.21
N ILE A 127 -9.14 8.54 -11.17
CA ILE A 127 -9.40 7.50 -10.18
C ILE A 127 -8.91 7.88 -8.79
N VAL A 128 -7.93 8.78 -8.67
CA VAL A 128 -7.42 9.25 -7.38
C VAL A 128 -8.44 10.21 -6.77
N ALA A 129 -8.89 9.93 -5.54
CA ALA A 129 -9.89 10.76 -4.87
C ALA A 129 -9.39 12.20 -4.67
N ASP A 130 -10.20 13.19 -5.05
CA ASP A 130 -9.95 14.61 -4.76
C ASP A 130 -10.37 14.94 -3.32
N ASP A 131 -9.53 14.51 -2.36
CA ASP A 131 -9.82 14.59 -0.93
C ASP A 131 -8.65 15.12 -0.10
N ASP A 132 -7.75 15.88 -0.74
CA ASP A 132 -6.68 16.59 -0.05
C ASP A 132 -7.29 17.56 0.98
N PRO A 133 -6.71 17.69 2.19
CA PRO A 133 -7.20 18.63 3.18
C PRO A 133 -7.05 20.09 2.73
N ARG A 134 -8.03 20.91 3.13
CA ARG A 134 -8.06 22.36 2.90
C ARG A 134 -7.79 23.10 4.20
#